data_AF-A0A924P8B3-F1
#
_entry.id   AF-A0A924P8B3-F1
#
_cell.length_a   1.000
_cell.length_b   1.000
_cell.length_c   1.000
_cell.angle_alpha   90.00
_cell.angle_beta   90.00
_cell.angle_gamma   90.00
#
_symmetry.space_group_name_H-M   'P 1'
#
loop_
_entity.id
_entity.type
_entity.pdbx_description
1 polymer ?
#
loop_
_entity_poly.entity_id
_entity_poly.type
_entity_poly.pdbx_seq_one_letter_code
_entity_poly.pdbx_strand_id
1 'polypeptide(L)'
;MNLSQTITPFIYQQPLIFNELDVLQDIDRAVPGSVHYTIKRYKKDAAWSMDDTGMLVYHYEKNNEQANYLELRFCITGNVYCRQKQTECDFCKFDASKACVEKVESVDVMSFSFKPSYLTQFVKGKKQLNISDEVLSFTHASSFSKTLPLCGKTRKAIEALLNHTYTDTL
;
A
#
# COMPACT_ATOMS: atom_id res chain seq x y z
N MET A 1 -33.15 5.36 18.20
CA MET A 1 -32.43 6.45 17.52
C MET A 1 -31.29 5.82 16.76
N ASN A 2 -31.49 5.58 15.46
CA ASN A 2 -30.50 4.94 14.59
C ASN A 2 -29.52 6.01 14.11
N LEU A 3 -28.30 5.96 14.64
CA LEU A 3 -27.19 6.73 14.09
C LEU A 3 -26.69 6.02 12.85
N SER A 4 -26.94 6.64 11.69
CA SER A 4 -26.33 6.31 10.41
C SER A 4 -24.83 6.10 10.58
N GLN A 5 -24.38 4.86 10.39
CA GLN A 5 -22.97 4.54 10.27
C GLN A 5 -22.49 5.00 8.90
N THR A 6 -22.15 6.29 8.82
CA THR A 6 -21.44 6.87 7.69
C THR A 6 -20.10 6.16 7.56
N ILE A 7 -19.97 5.35 6.51
CA ILE A 7 -18.75 4.66 6.08
C ILE A 7 -17.71 5.75 5.82
N THR A 8 -16.87 6.00 6.81
CA THR A 8 -15.68 6.84 6.68
C THR A 8 -14.64 5.98 5.97
N PRO A 9 -13.89 6.46 4.97
CA PRO A 9 -12.89 5.64 4.28
C PRO A 9 -11.89 5.12 5.32
N PHE A 10 -11.85 3.79 5.45
CA PHE A 10 -11.11 2.97 6.43
C PHE A 10 -9.62 3.33 6.54
N ILE A 11 -9.10 4.00 5.52
CA ILE A 11 -7.74 4.52 5.42
C ILE A 11 -7.37 5.49 6.55
N TYR A 12 -8.32 6.22 7.14
CA TYR A 12 -8.01 7.15 8.24
C TYR A 12 -7.89 6.49 9.63
N GLN A 13 -8.30 5.22 9.81
CA GLN A 13 -8.40 4.57 11.13
C GLN A 13 -7.29 3.52 11.41
N GLN A 14 -6.19 3.57 10.65
CA GLN A 14 -5.25 2.46 10.47
C GLN A 14 -4.47 1.88 11.68
N PRO A 15 -4.32 2.48 12.88
CA PRO A 15 -3.64 1.77 13.98
C PRO A 15 -4.58 0.97 14.89
N LEU A 16 -5.81 1.43 15.10
CA LEU A 16 -6.66 0.91 16.20
C LEU A 16 -7.42 -0.37 15.81
N ILE A 17 -7.80 -0.52 14.54
CA ILE A 17 -8.53 -1.71 14.08
C ILE A 17 -7.58 -2.90 13.89
N PHE A 18 -6.31 -2.64 13.58
CA PHE A 18 -5.36 -3.70 13.19
C PHE A 18 -4.55 -4.31 14.34
N ASN A 19 -4.55 -3.70 15.53
CA ASN A 19 -3.80 -4.22 16.69
C ASN A 19 -4.35 -5.56 17.24
N GLU A 20 -5.60 -5.92 16.92
CA GLU A 20 -6.23 -7.17 17.37
C GLU A 20 -6.27 -8.25 16.27
N LEU A 21 -5.65 -7.99 15.11
CA LEU A 21 -5.78 -8.85 13.95
C LEU A 21 -4.63 -9.85 13.82
N ASP A 22 -4.97 -11.05 13.34
CA ASP A 22 -4.01 -12.13 13.09
C ASP A 22 -3.13 -11.77 11.88
N VAL A 23 -1.89 -11.38 12.16
CA VAL A 23 -0.88 -10.99 11.17
C VAL A 23 -0.31 -12.24 10.51
N LEU A 24 -0.58 -12.41 9.22
CA LEU A 24 -0.07 -13.53 8.41
C LEU A 24 1.31 -13.21 7.81
N GLN A 25 1.59 -11.93 7.56
CA GLN A 25 2.85 -11.47 6.97
C GLN A 25 3.13 -10.04 7.41
N ASP A 26 4.39 -9.77 7.75
CA ASP A 26 4.88 -8.42 8.06
C ASP A 26 6.22 -8.23 7.36
N ILE A 27 6.27 -7.28 6.44
CA ILE A 27 7.45 -6.87 5.71
C ILE A 27 7.68 -5.41 6.02
N ASP A 28 8.90 -5.08 6.44
CA ASP A 28 9.40 -3.72 6.55
C ASP A 28 10.76 -3.68 5.84
N ARG A 29 10.87 -2.88 4.78
CA ARG A 29 12.11 -2.72 4.03
C ARG A 29 12.38 -1.27 3.68
N ALA A 30 13.64 -0.88 3.85
CA ALA A 30 14.16 0.40 3.39
C ALA A 30 15.16 0.18 2.26
N VAL A 31 14.86 0.70 1.08
CA VAL A 31 15.81 0.76 -0.04
C VAL A 31 16.56 2.10 0.05
N PRO A 32 17.88 2.09 0.31
CA PRO A 32 18.65 3.32 0.49
C PRO A 32 18.47 4.32 -0.66
N GLY A 33 18.20 5.57 -0.32
CA GLY A 33 18.06 6.66 -1.29
C GLY A 33 16.80 6.63 -2.16
N SER A 34 15.87 5.69 -1.95
CA SER A 34 14.65 5.59 -2.77
C SER A 34 13.36 5.52 -1.98
N VAL A 35 12.97 4.33 -1.53
CA VAL A 35 11.67 4.02 -0.95
C VAL A 35 11.82 3.22 0.33
N HIS A 36 11.03 3.59 1.34
CA HIS A 36 10.74 2.75 2.50
C HIS A 36 9.34 2.19 2.31
N TYR A 37 9.15 0.88 2.49
CA TYR A 37 7.84 0.29 2.33
C TYR A 37 7.56 -0.75 3.40
N THR A 38 6.28 -0.84 3.74
CA THR A 38 5.77 -1.84 4.66
C THR A 38 4.60 -2.57 4.02
N ILE A 39 4.55 -3.89 4.17
CA ILE A 39 3.45 -4.74 3.71
C ILE A 39 3.01 -5.57 4.91
N LYS A 40 1.76 -5.37 5.34
CA LYS A 40 1.14 -6.16 6.40
C LYS A 40 -0.07 -6.89 5.85
N ARG A 41 -0.04 -8.21 5.98
CA ARG A 41 -1.15 -9.08 5.64
C ARG A 41 -1.85 -9.52 6.91
N TYR A 42 -3.16 -9.32 6.94
CA TYR A 42 -4.02 -9.76 8.02
C TYR A 42 -4.97 -10.83 7.54
N LYS A 43 -5.30 -11.79 8.40
CA LYS A 43 -6.44 -12.66 8.17
C LYS A 43 -7.71 -11.83 8.14
N LYS A 44 -8.51 -12.00 7.10
CA LYS A 44 -9.80 -11.33 6.94
C LYS A 44 -10.86 -12.02 7.81
N ASP A 45 -11.63 -11.24 8.55
CA ASP A 45 -12.84 -11.71 9.20
C ASP A 45 -14.00 -11.79 8.19
N ALA A 46 -14.82 -12.84 8.28
CA ALA A 46 -15.97 -13.03 7.40
C ALA A 46 -17.00 -11.88 7.47
N ALA A 47 -17.04 -11.15 8.58
CA ALA A 47 -17.91 -9.99 8.76
C ALA A 47 -17.44 -8.73 8.02
N TRP A 48 -16.20 -8.71 7.49
CA TRP A 48 -15.67 -7.51 6.84
C TRP A 48 -16.00 -7.46 5.35
N SER A 49 -16.76 -6.43 4.97
CA SER A 49 -16.94 -6.02 3.58
C SER A 49 -16.16 -4.73 3.36
N MET A 50 -15.00 -4.83 2.70
CA MET A 50 -14.13 -3.69 2.41
C MET A 50 -13.84 -3.63 0.92
N ASP A 51 -13.85 -2.42 0.37
CA ASP A 51 -13.45 -2.18 -1.01
C ASP A 51 -11.95 -1.86 -1.09
N ASP A 52 -11.33 -2.30 -2.18
CA ASP A 52 -9.96 -1.97 -2.50
C ASP A 52 -9.79 -0.44 -2.59
N THR A 53 -8.95 0.12 -1.72
CA THR A 53 -8.78 1.57 -1.62
C THR A 53 -7.31 1.97 -1.65
N GLY A 54 -6.99 3.02 -2.41
CA GLY A 54 -5.69 3.67 -2.41
C GLY A 54 -5.75 5.08 -1.80
N MET A 55 -4.63 5.55 -1.27
CA MET A 55 -4.47 6.94 -0.83
C MET A 55 -3.07 7.43 -1.14
N LEU A 56 -3.00 8.67 -1.60
CA LEU A 56 -1.77 9.44 -1.69
C LEU A 56 -1.74 10.43 -0.52
N VAL A 57 -0.66 10.39 0.26
CA VAL A 57 -0.38 11.33 1.34
C VAL A 57 0.84 12.13 0.93
N TYR A 58 0.68 13.43 0.86
CA TYR A 58 1.76 14.36 0.64
C TYR A 58 2.00 15.14 1.93
N HIS A 59 3.20 15.01 2.49
CA HIS A 59 3.62 15.71 3.69
C HIS A 59 4.74 16.71 3.35
N TYR A 60 4.45 17.97 3.66
CA TYR A 60 5.36 19.09 3.49
C TYR A 60 5.51 19.86 4.80
N GLU A 61 6.77 20.06 5.19
CA GLU A 61 7.21 20.82 6.34
C GLU A 61 8.27 21.84 5.92
N LYS A 62 7.90 23.12 5.96
CA LYS A 62 8.73 24.24 5.46
C LYS A 62 10.11 24.35 6.11
N ASN A 63 10.21 24.04 7.40
CA ASN A 63 11.42 24.25 8.19
C ASN A 63 12.26 22.96 8.35
N ASN A 64 11.81 21.85 7.76
CA ASN A 64 12.44 20.54 7.92
C ASN A 64 12.24 19.70 6.66
N GLU A 65 13.00 20.00 5.61
CA GLU A 65 12.89 19.30 4.33
C GLU A 65 13.15 17.79 4.44
N GLN A 66 13.88 17.34 5.47
CA GLN A 66 14.16 15.92 5.70
C GLN A 66 12.93 15.16 6.22
N ALA A 67 11.96 15.85 6.82
CA ALA A 67 10.68 15.27 7.22
C ALA A 67 9.69 15.18 6.07
N ASN A 68 9.93 15.84 4.94
CA ASN A 68 9.05 15.76 3.78
C ASN A 68 9.00 14.34 3.22
N TYR A 69 7.80 13.88 2.86
CA TYR A 69 7.61 12.61 2.18
C TYR A 69 6.36 12.60 1.32
N LEU A 70 6.36 11.71 0.33
CA LEU A 70 5.17 11.32 -0.42
C LEU A 70 4.94 9.85 -0.14
N GLU A 71 3.77 9.51 0.36
CA GLU A 71 3.42 8.15 0.74
C GLU A 71 2.22 7.66 -0.06
N LEU A 72 2.33 6.46 -0.62
CA LEU A 72 1.23 5.75 -1.24
C LEU A 72 0.79 4.63 -0.30
N ARG A 73 -0.49 4.66 0.09
CA ARG A 73 -1.11 3.63 0.92
C ARG A 73 -2.13 2.86 0.12
N PHE A 74 -2.16 1.55 0.31
CA PHE A 74 -3.12 0.68 -0.34
C PHE A 74 -3.70 -0.31 0.66
N CYS A 75 -4.99 -0.56 0.55
CA CYS A 75 -5.70 -1.62 1.25
C CYS A 75 -6.39 -2.47 0.19
N ILE A 76 -5.97 -3.72 0.04
CA ILE A 76 -6.50 -4.63 -0.98
C ILE A 76 -7.04 -5.89 -0.31
N THR A 77 -8.17 -6.35 -0.80
CA THR A 77 -8.84 -7.57 -0.38
C THR A 77 -8.79 -8.63 -1.47
N GLY A 78 -8.95 -9.89 -1.08
CA GLY A 78 -9.16 -10.99 -2.03
C GLY A 78 -7.89 -11.72 -2.48
N ASN A 79 -6.74 -11.42 -1.88
CA ASN A 79 -5.58 -12.30 -1.98
C ASN A 79 -5.80 -13.55 -1.12
N VAL A 80 -5.37 -14.70 -1.63
CA VAL A 80 -5.45 -15.99 -0.94
C VAL A 80 -4.05 -16.37 -0.50
N TYR A 81 -3.86 -16.42 0.81
CA TYR A 81 -2.59 -16.83 1.40
C TYR A 81 -2.49 -18.35 1.49
N CYS A 82 -1.35 -18.92 1.06
CA CYS A 82 -1.05 -20.34 1.22
C CYS A 82 -0.16 -20.57 2.44
N ARG A 83 -0.75 -21.06 3.54
CA ARG A 83 0.01 -21.35 4.78
C ARG A 83 1.17 -22.33 4.59
N GLN A 84 1.03 -23.31 3.70
CA GLN A 84 2.05 -24.36 3.51
C GLN A 84 3.37 -23.82 2.92
N LYS A 85 3.31 -22.75 2.12
CA LYS A 85 4.48 -22.15 1.48
C LYS A 85 4.86 -20.78 2.05
N GLN A 86 4.14 -20.31 3.07
CA GLN A 86 4.23 -18.97 3.63
C GLN A 86 4.23 -17.86 2.56
N THR A 87 3.51 -18.06 1.46
CA THR A 87 3.52 -17.18 0.27
C THR A 87 2.14 -17.15 -0.39
N GLU A 88 1.94 -16.22 -1.32
CA GLU A 88 0.69 -16.04 -2.06
C GLU A 88 0.42 -17.16 -3.06
N CYS A 89 -0.87 -17.46 -3.26
CA CYS A 89 -1.32 -18.50 -4.17
C CYS A 89 -1.25 -18.10 -5.66
N ASP A 90 -0.09 -17.70 -6.20
CA ASP A 90 0.05 -17.60 -7.67
C ASP A 90 0.03 -18.97 -8.36
N PHE A 91 0.30 -20.05 -7.59
CA PHE A 91 0.42 -21.41 -8.10
C PHE A 91 -0.31 -22.48 -7.27
N CYS A 92 -1.30 -22.16 -6.42
CA CYS A 92 -2.32 -23.18 -6.09
C CYS A 92 -3.22 -23.31 -7.33
N LYS A 93 -2.67 -23.96 -8.38
CA LYS A 93 -3.41 -24.36 -9.58
C LYS A 93 -4.71 -24.97 -9.10
N PHE A 94 -5.80 -24.37 -9.55
CA PHE A 94 -7.19 -24.61 -9.15
C PHE A 94 -7.57 -26.10 -9.06
N ASP A 95 -6.85 -26.97 -9.79
CA ASP A 95 -7.03 -28.43 -9.80
C ASP A 95 -5.80 -29.29 -9.42
N ALA A 96 -4.60 -28.72 -9.25
CA ALA A 96 -3.38 -29.55 -9.08
C ALA A 96 -3.13 -29.99 -7.63
N SER A 97 -3.84 -29.41 -6.67
CA SER A 97 -3.65 -29.75 -5.25
C SER A 97 -5.00 -29.83 -4.53
N LYS A 98 -5.65 -30.99 -4.65
CA LYS A 98 -6.78 -31.40 -3.77
C LYS A 98 -6.44 -31.32 -2.27
N ALA A 99 -5.18 -31.03 -1.92
CA ALA A 99 -4.64 -30.86 -0.57
C ALA A 99 -4.08 -29.44 -0.29
N CYS A 100 -4.52 -28.37 -0.98
CA CYS A 100 -4.25 -26.98 -0.54
C CYS A 100 -5.22 -26.68 0.63
N VAL A 101 -4.92 -27.22 1.82
CA VAL A 101 -5.87 -27.39 2.97
C VAL A 101 -6.23 -26.10 3.70
N GLU A 102 -5.50 -24.99 3.55
CA GLU A 102 -5.83 -23.77 4.30
C GLU A 102 -5.73 -22.51 3.44
N LYS A 103 -6.79 -22.27 2.66
CA LYS A 103 -7.05 -20.97 2.06
C LYS A 103 -7.52 -20.02 3.16
N VAL A 104 -6.76 -18.96 3.40
CA VAL A 104 -7.15 -17.91 4.33
C VAL A 104 -7.41 -16.66 3.51
N GLU A 105 -8.65 -16.16 3.56
CA GLU A 105 -8.93 -14.82 3.03
C GLU A 105 -8.10 -13.81 3.80
N SER A 106 -7.44 -12.89 3.08
CA SER A 106 -6.60 -11.89 3.69
C SER A 106 -6.90 -10.48 3.20
N VAL A 107 -6.47 -9.52 4.01
CA VAL A 107 -6.42 -8.09 3.69
C VAL A 107 -4.98 -7.64 3.73
N ASP A 108 -4.53 -6.99 2.68
CA ASP A 108 -3.18 -6.46 2.54
C ASP A 108 -3.19 -4.96 2.70
N VAL A 109 -2.46 -4.48 3.70
CA VAL A 109 -2.22 -3.06 3.95
C VAL A 109 -0.77 -2.75 3.60
N MET A 110 -0.59 -1.83 2.67
CA MET A 110 0.72 -1.46 2.14
C MET A 110 0.94 0.04 2.30
N SER A 111 2.18 0.40 2.56
CA SER A 111 2.66 1.78 2.53
C SER A 111 3.98 1.84 1.76
N PHE A 112 4.11 2.82 0.89
CA PHE A 112 5.34 3.13 0.15
C PHE A 112 5.65 4.61 0.35
N SER A 113 6.67 4.91 1.15
CA SER A 113 7.12 6.25 1.48
C SER A 113 8.38 6.61 0.69
N PHE A 114 8.31 7.72 -0.03
CA PHE A 114 9.37 8.23 -0.89
C PHE A 114 9.91 9.56 -0.37
N LYS A 115 11.23 9.70 -0.38
CA LYS A 115 11.91 10.94 -0.01
C LYS A 115 12.02 11.91 -1.20
N PRO A 116 12.09 13.23 -0.96
CA PRO A 116 12.28 14.24 -2.00
C PRO A 116 13.50 13.97 -2.90
N SER A 117 14.60 13.50 -2.33
CA SER A 117 15.83 13.20 -3.06
C SER A 117 15.64 12.17 -4.18
N TYR A 118 14.71 11.23 -3.98
CA TYR A 118 14.39 10.21 -4.99
C TYR A 118 13.41 10.76 -6.04
N LEU A 119 12.37 11.48 -5.63
CA LEU A 119 11.29 11.90 -6.53
C LEU A 119 11.66 13.06 -7.44
N THR A 120 12.52 13.97 -6.97
CA THR A 120 12.98 15.13 -7.74
C THR A 120 13.68 14.75 -9.05
N GLN A 121 14.23 13.54 -9.17
CA GLN A 121 14.87 13.09 -10.42
C GLN A 121 13.87 12.96 -11.58
N PHE A 122 12.59 12.71 -11.30
CA PHE A 122 11.55 12.50 -12.32
C PHE A 122 10.99 13.80 -12.91
N VAL A 123 11.38 14.95 -12.37
CA VAL A 123 10.99 16.28 -12.86
C VAL A 123 12.14 17.06 -13.48
N LYS A 124 13.38 16.57 -13.37
CA LYS A 124 14.56 17.22 -13.95
C LYS A 124 14.40 17.40 -15.47
N GLY A 125 14.67 18.61 -15.95
CA GLY A 125 14.66 18.95 -17.38
C GLY A 125 13.30 19.37 -17.95
N LYS A 126 12.23 19.43 -17.13
CA LYS A 126 10.93 19.96 -17.57
C LYS A 126 10.95 21.49 -17.57
N LYS A 127 10.47 22.10 -18.66
CA LYS A 127 10.40 23.57 -18.84
C LYS A 127 9.12 24.20 -18.28
N GLN A 128 8.04 23.44 -18.22
CA GLN A 128 6.76 23.85 -17.63
C GLN A 128 6.43 22.83 -16.54
N LEU A 129 6.20 23.34 -15.33
CA LEU A 129 5.83 22.52 -14.18
C LEU A 129 4.31 22.54 -14.04
N ASN A 130 3.74 21.36 -13.82
CA ASN A 130 2.35 21.22 -13.37
C ASN A 130 2.30 20.86 -11.89
N ILE A 131 1.10 20.75 -11.33
CA ILE A 131 0.91 20.40 -9.91
C ILE A 131 1.57 19.08 -9.51
N SER A 132 1.59 18.07 -10.38
CA SER A 132 2.26 16.80 -10.09
C SER A 132 3.77 17.01 -10.01
N ASP A 133 4.34 17.87 -10.85
CA ASP A 133 5.75 18.20 -10.80
C ASP A 133 6.10 18.99 -9.52
N GLU A 134 5.22 19.88 -9.07
CA GLU A 134 5.38 20.60 -7.79
C GLU A 134 5.36 19.65 -6.59
N VAL A 135 4.47 18.65 -6.61
CA VAL A 135 4.41 17.61 -5.58
C VAL A 135 5.68 16.75 -5.59
N LEU A 136 6.13 16.28 -6.76
CA LEU A 136 7.34 15.46 -6.90
C LEU A 136 8.64 16.22 -6.56
N SER A 137 8.65 17.54 -6.78
CA SER A 137 9.77 18.42 -6.40
C SER A 137 9.67 18.99 -4.99
N PHE A 138 8.58 18.71 -4.27
CA PHE A 138 8.28 19.26 -2.96
C PHE A 138 8.25 20.80 -2.90
N THR A 139 7.83 21.46 -3.98
CA THR A 139 7.60 22.91 -4.01
C THR A 139 6.16 23.28 -3.66
N HIS A 140 5.24 22.31 -3.67
CA HIS A 140 3.88 22.49 -3.21
C HIS A 140 3.84 22.67 -1.68
N ALA A 141 3.61 23.89 -1.21
CA ALA A 141 3.82 24.25 0.21
C ALA A 141 2.71 23.80 1.20
N SER A 142 1.80 22.92 0.79
CA SER A 142 0.70 22.43 1.63
C SER A 142 0.61 20.91 1.63
N SER A 143 0.55 20.33 2.84
CA SER A 143 0.27 18.90 3.01
C SER A 143 -1.17 18.58 2.60
N PHE A 144 -1.38 17.43 1.97
CA PHE A 144 -2.72 16.96 1.64
C PHE A 144 -2.77 15.43 1.60
N SER A 145 -3.99 14.88 1.67
CA SER A 145 -4.24 13.48 1.41
C SER A 145 -5.38 13.36 0.40
N LYS A 146 -5.27 12.38 -0.50
CA LYS A 146 -6.26 12.12 -1.52
C LYS A 146 -6.50 10.64 -1.67
N THR A 147 -7.74 10.21 -1.48
CA THR A 147 -8.17 8.85 -1.81
C THR A 147 -8.17 8.68 -3.33
N LEU A 148 -7.63 7.56 -3.80
CA LEU A 148 -7.51 7.21 -5.20
C LEU A 148 -8.31 5.92 -5.44
N PRO A 149 -9.26 5.90 -6.39
CA PRO A 149 -9.89 4.66 -6.79
C PRO A 149 -8.84 3.74 -7.42
N LEU A 150 -8.77 2.49 -6.97
CA LEU A 150 -7.85 1.52 -7.53
C LEU A 150 -8.40 1.02 -8.87
N CYS A 151 -7.81 1.48 -9.97
CA CYS A 151 -8.12 0.94 -11.29
C CYS A 151 -7.45 -0.43 -11.48
N GLY A 152 -7.98 -1.26 -12.39
CA GLY A 152 -7.48 -2.62 -12.60
C GLY A 152 -5.98 -2.70 -12.98
N LYS A 153 -5.41 -1.65 -13.59
CA LYS A 153 -3.96 -1.60 -13.86
C LYS A 153 -3.15 -1.42 -12.59
N THR A 154 -3.54 -0.48 -11.73
CA THR A 154 -2.88 -0.23 -10.44
C THR A 154 -3.01 -1.45 -9.54
N ARG A 155 -4.19 -2.07 -9.48
CA ARG A 155 -4.42 -3.31 -8.73
C ARG A 155 -3.46 -4.42 -9.15
N LYS A 156 -3.35 -4.71 -10.46
CA LYS A 156 -2.41 -5.70 -10.98
C LYS A 156 -0.95 -5.39 -10.69
N ALA A 157 -0.55 -4.12 -10.75
CA ALA A 157 0.82 -3.72 -10.42
C ALA A 157 1.12 -3.98 -8.94
N ILE A 158 0.15 -3.73 -8.06
CA ILE A 158 0.29 -4.00 -6.62
C ILE A 158 0.30 -5.51 -6.35
N GLU A 159 -0.57 -6.29 -6.98
CA GLU A 159 -0.55 -7.75 -6.90
C GLU A 159 0.81 -8.32 -7.34
N ALA A 160 1.37 -7.81 -8.44
CA ALA A 160 2.71 -8.23 -8.87
C ALA A 160 3.78 -7.90 -7.81
N LEU A 161 3.74 -6.71 -7.21
CA LEU A 161 4.68 -6.32 -6.14
C LEU A 161 4.58 -7.24 -4.92
N LEU A 162 3.38 -7.67 -4.56
CA LEU A 162 3.11 -8.59 -3.46
C LEU A 162 3.66 -10.01 -3.74
N ASN A 163 3.56 -10.45 -4.99
CA ASN A 163 4.01 -11.79 -5.42
C ASN A 163 5.51 -11.87 -5.73
N HIS A 164 6.17 -10.74 -5.94
CA HIS A 164 7.61 -10.71 -6.16
C HIS A 164 8.37 -10.83 -4.83
N THR A 165 9.07 -11.95 -4.65
CA THR A 165 10.14 -12.04 -3.66
C THR A 165 11.30 -11.18 -4.18
N TYR A 166 11.40 -9.93 -3.76
CA TYR A 166 12.55 -9.09 -4.09
C TYR A 166 13.83 -9.75 -3.53
N THR A 167 14.69 -10.25 -4.42
CA THR A 167 15.90 -11.02 -4.10
C THR A 167 17.16 -10.17 -3.89
N ASP A 168 17.03 -8.84 -3.70
CA ASP A 168 18.17 -7.91 -3.57
C ASP A 168 19.22 -8.02 -4.71
N THR A 169 18.83 -8.55 -5.87
CA THR A 169 19.69 -8.66 -7.04
C THR A 169 19.23 -7.68 -8.13
N LEU A 170 20.07 -6.67 -8.37
CA LEU A 170 20.13 -5.90 -9.61
C LEU A 170 20.63 -6.79 -10.76
#